data_AF-A0A4V3DJ66-F1
#
_entry.id   AF-A0A4V3DJ66-F1
#
_cell.length_a   1.000
_cell.length_b   1.000
_cell.length_c   1.000
_cell.angle_alpha   90.00
_cell.angle_beta   90.00
_cell.angle_gamma   90.00
#
_symmetry.space_group_name_H-M   'P 1'
#
loop_
_entity.id
_entity.type
_entity.pdbx_description
1 polymer ?
#
loop_
_entity_poly.entity_id
_entity_poly.type
_entity_poly.pdbx_seq_one_letter_code
_entity_poly.pdbx_strand_id
1 'polypeptide(L)'
;ESTYGQRQQVNAHTGQLEQAFDNSRTTHYIYEPNSFVPMMQAVSNGSIHLLPTPDYQAMINSPQGYDIDRDPVWSYQAEQFVQQFKQIAFYQCDHLGTPQELTNMDGEAVWTANYKAWGMAKEVISKAAQRAGFTNPIRFQGQYFDHETGLHYNRHRYYDPHSGRFVSRDPIGLLGGVNVHQYAPNPTEWVDPLGLQKKPANSTNKTGVGAATGSQCAKCSCPSGEMDPKNINFSQRTVTGSGAKGASTYAEKMQNNEWDWGQEGSKIRVMNVGGQYVSYDNRRLAAARLAGKKCVPVGIVNANSPGPIKGKTWGQAFELRRNDPRNNPAVPPQGLNSLPEFL
;
A
#
# COMPACT_ATOMS: atom_id res chain seq x y z
N GLU A 1 8.57 -9.70 0.16
CA GLU A 1 9.15 -11.00 -0.23
C GLU A 1 8.01 -11.94 -0.63
N SER A 2 8.04 -12.47 -1.85
CA SER A 2 7.14 -13.56 -2.25
C SER A 2 8.03 -14.77 -2.48
N THR A 3 8.01 -15.69 -1.51
CA THR A 3 8.75 -16.95 -1.57
C THR A 3 7.78 -18.02 -2.03
N TYR A 4 8.00 -18.60 -3.21
CA TYR A 4 7.36 -19.85 -3.60
C TYR A 4 8.26 -21.00 -3.12
N GLY A 5 7.92 -21.57 -1.97
CA GLY A 5 8.41 -22.88 -1.58
C GLY A 5 7.55 -23.94 -2.24
N GLN A 6 8.16 -24.89 -2.94
CA GLN A 6 7.49 -26.15 -3.27
C GLN A 6 6.86 -26.69 -1.98
N ARG A 7 5.54 -26.96 -2.02
CA ARG A 7 4.82 -27.60 -0.91
C ARG A 7 5.54 -28.88 -0.51
N GLN A 8 6.11 -28.92 0.68
CA GLN A 8 6.40 -30.18 1.36
C GLN A 8 5.06 -30.86 1.67
N GLN A 9 4.81 -32.01 1.04
CA GLN A 9 3.78 -32.92 1.51
C GLN A 9 4.33 -33.61 2.77
N VAL A 10 3.85 -33.20 3.94
CA VAL A 10 4.05 -33.96 5.18
C VAL A 10 3.08 -35.15 5.15
N ASN A 11 3.61 -36.35 4.91
CA ASN A 11 2.88 -37.59 5.09
C ASN A 11 2.77 -37.86 6.60
N ALA A 12 1.58 -37.63 7.15
CA ALA A 12 1.29 -37.83 8.55
C ALA A 12 1.15 -39.33 8.86
N HIS A 13 2.24 -40.11 8.92
CA HIS A 13 2.22 -41.36 9.71
C HIS A 13 3.55 -42.03 10.08
N THR A 14 4.71 -41.55 9.63
CA THR A 14 5.98 -42.18 10.05
C THR A 14 7.05 -41.10 10.21
N GLY A 15 7.44 -40.84 11.45
CA GLY A 15 8.50 -39.88 11.82
C GLY A 15 9.90 -40.33 11.40
N GLN A 16 10.12 -40.49 10.10
CA GLN A 16 11.43 -40.68 9.51
C GLN A 16 11.64 -39.59 8.46
N LEU A 17 12.66 -38.75 8.70
CA LEU A 17 13.14 -37.75 7.76
C LEU A 17 13.82 -38.48 6.60
N GLU A 18 13.10 -38.74 5.50
CA GLU A 18 13.73 -39.25 4.29
C GLU A 18 14.58 -38.16 3.62
N GLN A 19 15.85 -38.52 3.40
CA GLN A 19 16.86 -37.78 2.67
C GLN A 19 16.42 -37.58 1.21
N ALA A 20 15.94 -36.38 0.86
CA ALA A 20 15.66 -36.03 -0.54
C ALA A 20 15.73 -34.51 -0.82
N PHE A 21 16.85 -33.83 -0.53
CA PHE A 21 17.01 -32.43 -0.95
C PHE A 21 18.46 -32.06 -1.28
N ASP A 22 18.96 -32.51 -2.43
CA ASP A 22 20.25 -32.07 -2.99
C ASP A 22 20.09 -31.01 -4.11
N ASN A 23 18.86 -30.49 -4.35
CA ASN A 23 18.55 -29.56 -5.44
C ASN A 23 17.70 -28.33 -5.03
N SER A 24 17.58 -28.04 -3.73
CA SER A 24 16.79 -26.87 -3.28
C SER A 24 17.42 -25.56 -3.77
N ARG A 25 16.62 -24.70 -4.42
CA ARG A 25 17.03 -23.39 -4.93
C ARG A 25 16.09 -22.32 -4.40
N THR A 26 16.66 -21.24 -3.90
CA THR A 26 15.88 -20.06 -3.50
C THR A 26 16.16 -18.91 -4.48
N THR A 27 15.10 -18.22 -4.90
CA THR A 27 15.21 -17.01 -5.73
C THR A 27 14.63 -15.83 -4.96
N HIS A 28 15.44 -14.82 -4.72
CA HIS A 28 15.08 -13.55 -4.11
C HIS A 28 14.80 -12.54 -5.21
N TYR A 29 13.71 -11.80 -5.08
CA TYR A 29 13.32 -10.74 -6.01
C TYR A 29 13.36 -9.39 -5.30
N ILE A 30 14.04 -8.42 -5.92
CA ILE A 30 14.06 -7.04 -5.47
C ILE A 30 13.17 -6.23 -6.41
N TYR A 31 12.31 -5.41 -5.81
CA TYR A 31 11.34 -4.57 -6.52
C TYR A 31 11.62 -3.10 -6.22
N GLU A 32 11.15 -2.23 -7.11
CA GLU A 32 11.09 -0.80 -6.81
C GLU A 32 10.28 -0.53 -5.52
N PRO A 33 10.64 0.51 -4.74
CA PRO A 33 9.90 0.86 -3.53
C PRO A 33 8.41 1.10 -3.80
N ASN A 34 7.55 0.45 -3.04
CA ASN A 34 6.08 0.55 -3.18
C ASN A 34 5.61 0.25 -4.62
N SER A 35 6.19 -0.78 -5.23
CA SER A 35 5.87 -1.18 -6.59
C SER A 35 5.98 -2.69 -6.76
N PHE A 36 5.43 -3.20 -7.86
CA PHE A 36 5.60 -4.60 -8.27
C PHE A 36 6.48 -4.71 -9.52
N VAL A 37 7.20 -3.64 -9.87
CA VAL A 37 8.20 -3.65 -10.94
C VAL A 37 9.48 -4.28 -10.39
N PRO A 38 9.92 -5.44 -10.92
CA PRO A 38 11.12 -6.08 -10.44
C PRO A 38 12.36 -5.37 -11.00
N MET A 39 13.42 -5.32 -10.20
CA MET A 39 14.70 -4.72 -10.54
C MET A 39 15.80 -5.78 -10.68
N MET A 40 15.78 -6.79 -9.80
CA MET A 40 16.85 -7.79 -9.72
C MET A 40 16.29 -9.12 -9.20
N GLN A 41 16.87 -10.23 -9.66
CA GLN A 41 16.77 -11.51 -8.98
C GLN A 41 18.14 -12.04 -8.57
N ALA A 42 18.18 -12.65 -7.39
CA ALA A 42 19.37 -13.29 -6.83
C ALA A 42 19.03 -14.71 -6.40
N VAL A 43 19.84 -15.67 -6.81
CA VAL A 43 19.58 -17.10 -6.62
C VAL A 43 20.64 -17.68 -5.68
N SER A 44 20.20 -18.38 -4.64
CA SER A 44 21.07 -19.17 -3.76
C SER A 44 20.81 -20.67 -3.92
N ASN A 45 21.85 -21.46 -3.64
CA ASN A 45 21.74 -22.91 -3.49
C ASN A 45 21.38 -23.21 -2.04
N GLY A 46 20.17 -23.71 -1.82
CA GLY A 46 19.62 -23.94 -0.49
C GLY A 46 18.16 -23.48 -0.40
N SER A 47 17.40 -24.13 0.47
CA SER A 47 16.10 -23.63 0.90
C SER A 47 16.26 -22.48 1.89
N ILE A 48 15.33 -21.54 1.89
CA ILE A 48 15.22 -20.56 2.97
C ILE A 48 15.09 -21.30 4.30
N HIS A 49 15.95 -20.97 5.25
CA HIS A 49 15.83 -21.46 6.61
C HIS A 49 14.68 -20.74 7.31
N LEU A 50 13.54 -21.40 7.41
CA LEU A 50 12.38 -20.84 8.11
C LEU A 50 12.61 -20.90 9.62
N LEU A 51 12.19 -19.85 10.32
CA LEU A 51 12.13 -19.87 11.77
C LEU A 51 11.12 -20.94 12.22
N PRO A 52 11.45 -21.77 13.23
CA PRO A 52 10.46 -22.65 13.83
C PRO A 52 9.33 -21.81 14.42
N THR A 53 8.09 -22.27 14.27
CA THR A 53 6.94 -21.57 14.83
C THR A 53 6.98 -21.71 16.36
N PRO A 54 7.08 -20.61 17.13
CA PRO A 54 7.10 -20.69 18.59
C PRO A 54 5.75 -21.17 19.14
N ASP A 55 5.80 -22.05 20.14
CA ASP A 55 4.64 -22.41 20.94
C ASP A 55 4.51 -21.46 22.14
N TYR A 56 3.86 -20.33 21.91
CA TYR A 56 3.62 -19.32 22.94
C TYR A 56 2.80 -19.86 24.11
N GLN A 57 1.91 -20.81 23.86
CA GLN A 57 1.01 -21.33 24.90
C GLN A 57 1.79 -22.23 25.87
N ALA A 58 2.71 -23.04 25.37
CA ALA A 58 3.65 -23.79 26.21
C ALA A 58 4.58 -22.85 27.01
N MET A 59 5.07 -21.76 26.40
CA MET A 59 5.93 -20.80 27.10
C MET A 59 5.19 -20.05 28.22
N ILE A 60 3.96 -19.60 27.96
CA ILE A 60 3.12 -18.93 28.98
C ILE A 60 2.79 -19.86 30.14
N ASN A 61 2.56 -21.14 29.86
CA ASN A 61 2.22 -22.15 30.86
C ASN A 61 3.45 -22.76 31.57
N SER A 62 4.67 -22.36 31.18
CA SER A 62 5.91 -22.79 31.84
C SER A 62 5.99 -22.20 33.26
N PRO A 63 6.59 -22.91 34.24
CA PRO A 63 6.84 -22.36 35.58
C PRO A 63 7.65 -21.05 35.58
N GLN A 64 8.44 -20.81 34.52
CA GLN A 64 9.23 -19.58 34.36
C GLN A 64 8.48 -18.47 33.60
N GLY A 65 7.29 -18.74 33.07
CA GLY A 65 6.56 -17.83 32.18
C GLY A 65 7.22 -17.63 30.82
N TYR A 66 6.72 -16.65 30.07
CA TYR A 66 7.31 -16.23 28.80
C TYR A 66 8.70 -15.62 29.02
N ASP A 67 9.68 -16.11 28.26
CA ASP A 67 11.08 -15.68 28.30
C ASP A 67 11.51 -15.27 26.89
N ILE A 68 11.82 -13.98 26.72
CA ILE A 68 12.18 -13.40 25.42
C ILE A 68 13.45 -14.02 24.84
N ASP A 69 14.38 -14.46 25.70
CA ASP A 69 15.66 -15.04 25.27
C ASP A 69 15.50 -16.47 24.71
N ARG A 70 14.34 -17.10 24.94
CA ARG A 70 14.00 -18.45 24.44
C ARG A 70 13.09 -18.43 23.22
N ASP A 71 12.59 -17.26 22.82
CA ASP A 71 11.77 -17.13 21.62
C ASP A 71 12.68 -17.23 20.38
N PRO A 72 12.45 -18.19 19.47
CA PRO A 72 13.20 -18.32 18.22
C PRO A 72 13.19 -17.06 17.35
N VAL A 73 12.16 -16.22 17.47
CA VAL A 73 12.07 -14.94 16.74
C VAL A 73 13.08 -13.93 17.28
N TRP A 74 13.24 -13.84 18.60
CA TRP A 74 14.12 -12.87 19.26
C TRP A 74 15.57 -13.36 19.39
N SER A 75 15.76 -14.68 19.47
CA SER A 75 17.08 -15.33 19.50
C SER A 75 17.64 -15.64 18.11
N TYR A 76 16.95 -15.24 17.03
CA TYR A 76 17.39 -15.51 15.67
C TYR A 76 18.70 -14.79 15.35
N GLN A 77 19.73 -15.57 14.99
CA GLN A 77 21.00 -15.06 14.49
C GLN A 77 21.07 -15.20 12.98
N ALA A 78 20.67 -14.14 12.26
CA ALA A 78 20.65 -14.10 10.79
C ALA A 78 22.01 -14.40 10.14
N GLU A 79 23.10 -14.02 10.83
CA GLU A 79 24.48 -14.18 10.34
C GLU A 79 24.90 -15.64 10.14
N GLN A 80 24.25 -16.59 10.84
CA GLN A 80 24.56 -18.01 10.74
C GLN A 80 24.07 -18.66 9.43
N PHE A 81 23.25 -17.96 8.66
CA PHE A 81 22.58 -18.51 7.46
C PHE A 81 22.82 -17.67 6.20
N VAL A 82 23.86 -16.83 6.18
CA VAL A 82 24.22 -16.02 5.01
C VAL A 82 24.73 -16.96 3.90
N GLN A 83 23.85 -17.30 2.96
CA GLN A 83 24.22 -18.01 1.74
C GLN A 83 24.67 -17.03 0.68
N GLN A 84 25.80 -17.33 0.02
CA GLN A 84 26.25 -16.56 -1.13
C GLN A 84 25.28 -16.77 -2.31
N PHE A 85 24.93 -15.68 -3.00
CA PHE A 85 24.19 -15.79 -4.25
C PHE A 85 25.08 -16.39 -5.34
N LYS A 86 24.60 -17.48 -5.93
CA LYS A 86 25.25 -18.16 -7.05
C LYS A 86 25.03 -17.40 -8.36
N GLN A 87 23.86 -16.79 -8.51
CA GLN A 87 23.48 -16.07 -9.73
C GLN A 87 22.76 -14.79 -9.36
N ILE A 88 23.11 -13.73 -10.08
CA ILE A 88 22.48 -12.43 -10.00
C ILE A 88 22.12 -12.01 -11.42
N ALA A 89 20.93 -11.47 -11.60
CA ALA A 89 20.51 -10.91 -12.86
C ALA A 89 19.52 -9.74 -12.68
N PHE A 90 19.49 -8.83 -13.65
CA PHE A 90 18.77 -7.57 -13.61
C PHE A 90 17.63 -7.54 -14.61
N TYR A 91 16.50 -6.98 -14.20
CA TYR A 91 15.26 -6.94 -14.96
C TYR A 91 15.09 -5.69 -15.79
N GLN A 92 14.94 -5.88 -17.10
CA GLN A 92 14.69 -4.81 -18.05
C GLN A 92 13.21 -4.86 -18.39
N CYS A 93 12.46 -3.86 -17.90
CA CYS A 93 11.01 -3.83 -17.98
C CYS A 93 10.49 -2.84 -19.03
N ASP A 94 9.25 -3.03 -19.48
CA ASP A 94 8.52 -2.04 -20.29
C ASP A 94 7.96 -0.88 -19.44
N HIS A 95 7.20 0.03 -20.07
CA HIS A 95 6.54 1.15 -19.39
C HIS A 95 5.48 0.74 -18.36
N LEU A 96 5.01 -0.51 -18.40
CA LEU A 96 4.11 -1.08 -17.40
C LEU A 96 4.86 -1.78 -16.27
N GLY A 97 6.18 -1.92 -16.36
CA GLY A 97 6.97 -2.70 -15.43
C GLY A 97 6.90 -4.21 -15.66
N THR A 98 6.52 -4.64 -16.87
CA THR A 98 6.53 -6.04 -17.29
C THR A 98 7.95 -6.44 -17.70
N PRO A 99 8.53 -7.52 -17.15
CA PRO A 99 9.86 -8.00 -17.54
C PRO A 99 9.95 -8.37 -19.02
N GLN A 100 10.76 -7.66 -19.80
CA GLN A 100 11.02 -7.97 -21.21
C GLN A 100 12.32 -8.77 -21.38
N GLU A 101 13.34 -8.43 -20.59
CA GLU A 101 14.66 -9.05 -20.63
C GLU A 101 15.23 -9.19 -19.23
N LEU A 102 16.09 -10.19 -19.06
CA LEU A 102 16.90 -10.42 -17.89
C LEU A 102 18.36 -10.54 -18.30
N THR A 103 19.22 -9.73 -17.68
CA THR A 103 20.64 -9.62 -18.03
C THR A 103 21.52 -10.07 -16.86
N ASN A 104 22.56 -10.86 -17.12
CA ASN A 104 23.51 -11.29 -16.09
C ASN A 104 24.51 -10.16 -15.70
N MET A 105 25.41 -10.46 -14.77
CA MET A 105 26.46 -9.52 -14.33
C MET A 105 27.42 -9.10 -15.45
N ASP A 106 27.55 -9.89 -16.51
CA ASP A 106 28.42 -9.63 -17.66
C ASP A 106 27.74 -8.80 -18.75
N GLY A 107 26.46 -8.42 -18.57
CA GLY A 107 25.70 -7.66 -19.55
C GLY A 107 25.04 -8.51 -20.64
N GLU A 108 25.08 -9.84 -20.53
CA GLU A 108 24.48 -10.75 -21.49
C GLU A 108 23.00 -11.04 -21.18
N ALA A 109 22.16 -10.99 -22.23
CA ALA A 109 20.76 -11.38 -22.14
C ALA A 109 20.62 -12.89 -21.87
N VAL A 110 20.26 -13.25 -20.64
CA VAL A 110 20.09 -14.65 -20.23
C VAL A 110 18.65 -15.14 -20.42
N TRP A 111 17.67 -14.25 -20.39
CA TRP A 111 16.27 -14.57 -20.66
C TRP A 111 15.59 -13.38 -21.31
N THR A 112 14.70 -13.64 -22.26
CA THR A 112 13.87 -12.62 -22.93
C THR A 112 12.45 -13.16 -23.11
N ALA A 113 11.47 -12.27 -23.20
CA ALA A 113 10.10 -12.67 -23.53
C ALA A 113 9.45 -11.67 -24.48
N ASN A 114 8.60 -12.20 -25.36
CA ASN A 114 7.67 -11.40 -26.16
C ASN A 114 6.26 -11.62 -25.65
N TYR A 115 5.53 -10.53 -25.40
CA TYR A 115 4.18 -10.58 -24.85
C TYR A 115 3.14 -10.27 -25.92
N LYS A 116 2.02 -11.01 -25.89
CA LYS A 116 0.78 -10.54 -26.50
C LYS A 116 0.14 -9.49 -25.61
N ALA A 117 -0.82 -8.74 -26.17
CA ALA A 117 -1.51 -7.64 -25.48
C ALA A 117 -2.05 -8.01 -24.08
N TRP A 118 -2.52 -9.24 -23.89
CA TRP A 118 -3.10 -9.73 -22.62
C TRP A 118 -2.12 -10.53 -21.76
N GLY A 119 -0.82 -10.36 -21.94
CA GLY A 119 0.20 -10.89 -21.03
C GLY A 119 0.64 -12.32 -21.30
N MET A 120 0.15 -12.96 -22.36
CA MET A 120 0.67 -14.26 -22.82
C MET A 120 2.12 -14.08 -23.27
N ALA A 121 3.05 -14.69 -22.53
CA ALA A 121 4.48 -14.62 -22.77
C ALA A 121 4.93 -15.76 -23.70
N LYS A 122 5.78 -15.42 -24.67
CA LYS A 122 6.63 -16.37 -25.41
C LYS A 122 8.07 -16.13 -24.99
N GLU A 123 8.58 -16.99 -24.13
CA GLU A 123 9.93 -16.90 -23.58
C GLU A 123 10.97 -17.44 -24.57
N VAL A 124 12.13 -16.80 -24.59
CA VAL A 124 13.32 -17.25 -25.31
C VAL A 124 14.48 -17.21 -24.32
N ILE A 125 15.07 -18.39 -24.09
CA ILE A 125 16.20 -18.59 -23.18
C ILE A 125 17.38 -19.17 -23.94
N SER A 126 18.60 -18.67 -23.67
CA SER A 126 19.80 -19.22 -24.29
C SER A 126 20.11 -20.61 -23.70
N LYS A 127 20.73 -21.50 -24.50
CA LYS A 127 21.11 -22.85 -24.01
C LYS A 127 22.08 -22.80 -22.82
N ALA A 128 22.90 -21.74 -22.73
CA ALA A 128 23.79 -21.52 -21.60
C ALA A 128 22.98 -21.11 -20.35
N ALA A 129 22.06 -20.16 -20.50
CA ALA A 129 21.21 -19.69 -19.41
C ALA A 129 20.26 -20.79 -18.89
N GLN A 130 19.72 -21.62 -19.78
CA GLN A 130 18.88 -22.76 -19.41
C GLN A 130 19.68 -23.79 -18.61
N ARG A 131 20.93 -24.09 -18.99
CA ARG A 131 21.83 -24.97 -18.24
C ARG A 131 22.24 -24.38 -16.89
N ALA A 132 22.38 -23.06 -16.81
CA ALA A 132 22.57 -22.35 -15.56
C ALA A 132 21.29 -22.29 -14.71
N GLY A 133 20.13 -22.66 -15.26
CA GLY A 133 18.85 -22.65 -14.56
C GLY A 133 18.22 -21.26 -14.42
N PHE A 134 18.59 -20.28 -15.24
CA PHE A 134 17.86 -19.01 -15.27
C PHE A 134 16.41 -19.27 -15.65
N THR A 135 15.49 -18.70 -14.88
CA THR A 135 14.05 -18.74 -15.14
C THR A 135 13.46 -17.42 -14.67
N ASN A 136 12.32 -17.04 -15.21
CA ASN A 136 11.58 -15.87 -14.77
C ASN A 136 10.08 -16.15 -14.79
N PRO A 137 9.45 -16.36 -13.62
CA PRO A 137 8.00 -16.54 -13.52
C PRO A 137 7.24 -15.22 -13.42
N ILE A 138 7.89 -14.06 -13.25
CA ILE A 138 7.20 -12.77 -13.10
C ILE A 138 6.54 -12.39 -14.44
N ARG A 139 5.31 -11.89 -14.39
CA ARG A 139 4.52 -11.43 -15.55
C ARG A 139 4.14 -9.95 -15.38
N PHE A 140 2.93 -9.55 -15.74
CA PHE A 140 2.42 -8.20 -15.40
C PHE A 140 2.54 -7.93 -13.90
N GLN A 141 2.53 -6.66 -13.51
CA GLN A 141 2.65 -6.26 -12.10
C GLN A 141 1.71 -7.08 -11.20
N GLY A 142 2.28 -7.71 -10.16
CA GLY A 142 1.56 -8.55 -9.19
C GLY A 142 1.32 -10.00 -9.62
N GLN A 143 1.65 -10.37 -10.86
CA GLN A 143 1.41 -11.70 -11.42
C GLN A 143 2.65 -12.60 -11.38
N TYR A 144 2.42 -13.85 -11.01
CA TYR A 144 3.39 -14.93 -11.02
C TYR A 144 2.87 -16.06 -11.91
N PHE A 145 3.68 -16.54 -12.85
CA PHE A 145 3.32 -17.66 -13.71
C PHE A 145 3.37 -18.96 -12.93
N ASP A 146 2.21 -19.62 -12.85
CA ASP A 146 2.09 -20.95 -12.29
C ASP A 146 2.23 -22.00 -13.39
N HIS A 147 3.34 -22.73 -13.37
CA HIS A 147 3.65 -23.76 -14.35
C HIS A 147 2.70 -24.96 -14.29
N GLU A 148 2.07 -25.24 -13.15
CA GLU A 148 1.17 -26.40 -12.99
C GLU A 148 -0.16 -26.17 -13.71
N THR A 149 -0.68 -24.95 -13.64
CA THR A 149 -1.98 -24.59 -14.22
C THR A 149 -1.87 -23.85 -15.55
N GLY A 150 -0.70 -23.28 -15.86
CA GLY A 150 -0.52 -22.35 -16.97
C GLY A 150 -1.20 -20.99 -16.77
N LEU A 151 -1.78 -20.75 -15.57
CA LEU A 151 -2.42 -19.50 -15.19
C LEU A 151 -1.41 -18.57 -14.51
N HIS A 152 -1.79 -17.31 -14.38
CA HIS A 152 -1.01 -16.32 -13.65
C HIS A 152 -1.65 -16.11 -12.27
N TYR A 153 -0.96 -16.49 -11.22
CA TYR A 153 -1.35 -16.18 -9.85
C TYR A 153 -1.18 -14.69 -9.59
N ASN A 154 -2.28 -13.99 -9.30
CA ASN A 154 -2.33 -12.56 -9.00
C ASN A 154 -2.91 -12.34 -7.60
N ARG A 155 -2.20 -12.86 -6.58
CA ARG A 155 -2.50 -12.75 -5.14
C ARG A 155 -3.92 -13.24 -4.77
N HIS A 156 -4.95 -12.44 -5.02
CA HIS A 156 -6.34 -12.78 -4.69
C HIS A 156 -7.04 -13.60 -5.78
N ARG A 157 -6.52 -13.63 -7.01
CA ARG A 157 -7.15 -14.31 -8.17
C ARG A 157 -6.15 -14.98 -9.09
N TYR A 158 -6.63 -15.96 -9.85
CA TYR A 158 -5.90 -16.51 -11.00
C TYR A 158 -6.36 -15.84 -12.30
N TYR A 159 -5.40 -15.39 -13.08
CA TYR A 159 -5.60 -14.73 -14.37
C TYR A 159 -5.25 -15.69 -15.50
N ASP A 160 -6.13 -15.79 -16.49
CA ASP A 160 -5.89 -16.54 -17.72
C ASP A 160 -5.42 -15.58 -18.83
N PRO A 161 -4.14 -15.66 -19.25
CA PRO A 161 -3.61 -14.82 -20.32
C PRO A 161 -4.16 -15.18 -21.71
N HIS A 162 -4.77 -16.35 -21.90
CA HIS A 162 -5.38 -16.74 -23.16
C HIS A 162 -6.71 -16.02 -23.39
N SER A 163 -7.57 -15.97 -22.38
CA SER A 163 -8.88 -15.30 -22.44
C SER A 163 -8.87 -13.85 -21.95
N GLY A 164 -7.75 -13.38 -21.37
CA GLY A 164 -7.56 -11.99 -20.95
C GLY A 164 -8.37 -11.59 -19.71
N ARG A 165 -8.67 -12.54 -18.82
CA ARG A 165 -9.60 -12.34 -17.68
C ARG A 165 -9.24 -13.20 -16.47
N PHE A 166 -9.83 -12.87 -15.33
CA PHE A 166 -9.75 -13.69 -14.13
C PHE A 166 -10.68 -14.90 -14.21
N VAL A 167 -10.18 -16.05 -13.75
CA VAL A 167 -10.94 -17.32 -13.72
C VAL A 167 -12.00 -17.27 -12.61
N SER A 168 -11.68 -16.69 -11.46
CA SER A 168 -12.60 -16.49 -10.34
C SER A 168 -13.27 -15.11 -10.36
N ARG A 169 -14.43 -15.02 -9.70
CA ARG A 169 -15.12 -13.73 -9.47
C ARG A 169 -14.31 -12.87 -8.51
N ASP A 170 -14.44 -11.55 -8.66
CA ASP A 170 -13.82 -10.57 -7.78
C ASP A 170 -14.27 -10.73 -6.31
N PRO A 171 -13.34 -10.91 -5.34
CA PRO A 171 -13.68 -10.97 -3.91
C PRO A 171 -14.35 -9.70 -3.37
N ILE A 172 -14.08 -8.53 -3.97
CA ILE A 172 -14.75 -7.28 -3.59
C ILE A 172 -16.07 -7.05 -4.37
N GLY A 173 -16.48 -8.03 -5.18
CA GLY A 173 -17.73 -8.04 -5.93
C GLY A 173 -17.82 -6.87 -6.91
N LEU A 174 -18.99 -6.24 -6.97
CA LEU A 174 -19.28 -5.15 -7.91
C LEU A 174 -18.51 -3.85 -7.59
N LEU A 175 -17.84 -3.76 -6.43
CA LEU A 175 -16.99 -2.62 -6.10
C LEU A 175 -15.75 -2.54 -7.01
N GLY A 176 -15.26 -3.68 -7.52
CA GLY A 176 -14.17 -3.74 -8.53
C GLY A 176 -14.64 -3.42 -9.96
N GLY A 177 -15.95 -3.30 -10.16
CA GLY A 177 -16.61 -3.00 -11.42
C GLY A 177 -17.74 -3.98 -11.75
N VAL A 178 -18.53 -3.63 -12.76
CA VAL A 178 -19.69 -4.43 -13.20
C VAL A 178 -19.27 -5.80 -13.74
N ASN A 179 -18.09 -5.88 -14.38
CA ASN A 179 -17.53 -7.14 -14.84
C ASN A 179 -16.57 -7.74 -13.81
N VAL A 180 -17.08 -8.68 -13.02
CA VAL A 180 -16.36 -9.34 -11.91
C VAL A 180 -15.21 -10.25 -12.33
N HIS A 181 -15.05 -10.52 -13.64
CA HIS A 181 -13.95 -11.30 -14.20
C HIS A 181 -12.91 -10.44 -14.94
N GLN A 182 -13.14 -9.12 -15.06
CA GLN A 182 -12.27 -8.25 -15.84
C GLN A 182 -10.91 -8.05 -15.16
N TYR A 183 -9.82 -8.19 -15.93
CA TYR A 183 -8.48 -7.77 -15.50
C TYR A 183 -8.33 -6.24 -15.54
N ALA A 184 -8.34 -5.66 -16.73
CA ALA A 184 -8.16 -4.23 -16.94
C ALA A 184 -9.02 -3.74 -18.13
N PRO A 185 -9.36 -2.44 -18.24
CA PRO A 185 -10.04 -1.91 -19.41
C PRO A 185 -9.13 -1.90 -20.63
N ASN A 186 -7.85 -1.54 -20.45
CA ASN A 186 -6.83 -1.55 -21.48
C ASN A 186 -5.51 -2.08 -20.89
N PRO A 187 -5.02 -3.26 -21.33
CA PRO A 187 -3.82 -3.86 -20.77
C PRO A 187 -2.52 -3.12 -21.16
N THR A 188 -2.55 -2.16 -22.09
CA THR A 188 -1.37 -1.36 -22.46
C THR A 188 -1.15 -0.15 -21.56
N GLU A 189 -2.12 0.22 -20.74
CA GLU A 189 -2.09 1.43 -19.90
C GLU A 189 -2.51 1.17 -18.46
N TRP A 190 -3.14 0.03 -18.18
CA TRP A 190 -3.70 -0.32 -16.88
C TRP A 190 -3.14 -1.65 -16.38
N VAL A 191 -2.99 -1.72 -15.06
CA VAL A 191 -2.51 -2.90 -14.33
C VAL A 191 -3.41 -3.15 -13.12
N ASP A 192 -3.51 -4.40 -12.66
CA ASP A 192 -4.15 -4.76 -11.38
C ASP A 192 -3.14 -5.55 -10.52
N PRO A 193 -2.29 -4.87 -9.73
CA PRO A 193 -1.21 -5.53 -9.00
C PRO A 193 -1.64 -6.35 -7.79
N LEU A 194 -2.88 -6.16 -7.34
CA LEU A 194 -3.43 -6.92 -6.21
C LEU A 194 -4.39 -8.01 -6.68
N GLY A 195 -4.84 -7.97 -7.94
CA GLY A 195 -5.93 -8.82 -8.40
C GLY A 195 -7.24 -8.45 -7.73
N LEU A 196 -7.49 -7.16 -7.47
CA LEU A 196 -8.72 -6.64 -6.86
C LEU A 196 -9.25 -5.41 -7.60
N GLN A 197 -8.36 -4.47 -7.94
CA GLN A 197 -8.76 -3.22 -8.54
C GLN A 197 -7.71 -2.72 -9.52
N LYS A 198 -8.12 -2.63 -10.79
CA LYS A 198 -7.31 -2.05 -11.86
C LYS A 198 -7.02 -0.57 -11.62
N LYS A 199 -5.81 -0.16 -11.98
CA LYS A 199 -5.34 1.23 -11.92
C LYS A 199 -4.48 1.55 -13.15
N PRO A 200 -4.31 2.83 -13.53
CA PRO A 200 -3.36 3.21 -14.57
C PRO A 200 -1.93 2.84 -14.17
N ALA A 201 -1.09 2.38 -15.08
CA ALA A 201 0.28 1.93 -14.80
C ALA A 201 1.17 3.02 -14.18
N ASN A 202 0.97 4.28 -14.58
CA ASN A 202 1.68 5.44 -14.04
C ASN A 202 1.17 5.90 -12.66
N SER A 203 0.16 5.24 -12.10
CA SER A 203 -0.23 5.49 -10.71
C SER A 203 0.63 4.61 -9.81
N THR A 204 1.62 5.20 -9.14
CA THR A 204 2.45 4.50 -8.14
C THR A 204 1.58 3.73 -7.16
N ASN A 205 1.97 2.50 -6.75
CA ASN A 205 1.21 1.77 -5.73
C ASN A 205 1.33 2.54 -4.42
N LYS A 206 0.38 3.43 -4.14
CA LYS A 206 0.11 3.84 -2.77
C LYS A 206 -0.51 2.63 -2.08
N THR A 207 0.33 1.71 -1.61
CA THR A 207 -0.02 0.71 -0.62
C THR A 207 -0.34 1.43 0.68
N GLY A 208 -1.60 1.81 0.81
CA GLY A 208 -2.26 2.18 2.04
C GLY A 208 -3.63 1.53 2.00
N VAL A 209 -3.87 0.61 2.93
CA VAL A 209 -5.15 -0.05 3.16
C VAL A 209 -6.29 0.98 3.06
N GLY A 210 -7.22 0.75 2.13
CA GLY A 210 -8.45 1.53 1.98
C GLY A 210 -8.44 2.57 0.87
N ALA A 211 -8.38 2.15 -0.39
CA ALA A 211 -8.75 2.98 -1.54
C ALA A 211 -9.79 2.26 -2.39
N ALA A 212 -10.99 2.07 -1.84
CA ALA A 212 -12.18 1.91 -2.67
C ALA A 212 -12.39 3.23 -3.42
N THR A 213 -11.93 3.29 -4.66
CA THR A 213 -12.41 4.27 -5.65
C THR A 213 -13.44 3.53 -6.52
N GLY A 214 -14.62 4.01 -6.83
CA GLY A 214 -15.25 5.28 -6.57
C GLY A 214 -16.53 5.30 -7.40
N SER A 215 -17.61 5.80 -6.83
CA SER A 215 -18.68 6.42 -7.63
C SER A 215 -18.43 7.93 -7.56
N GLN A 216 -17.70 8.42 -8.57
CA GLN A 216 -17.66 9.79 -9.09
C GLN A 216 -17.56 10.98 -8.12
N CYS A 217 -16.39 11.61 -8.11
CA CYS A 217 -16.28 13.01 -8.56
C CYS A 217 -14.85 13.27 -9.04
N ALA A 218 -14.69 13.71 -10.29
CA ALA A 218 -13.42 14.18 -10.82
C ALA A 218 -13.01 15.48 -10.10
N LYS A 219 -12.10 15.42 -9.11
CA LYS A 219 -11.48 16.59 -8.45
C LYS A 219 -10.25 16.20 -7.64
N CYS A 220 -9.08 16.72 -8.06
CA CYS A 220 -7.82 16.94 -7.33
C CYS A 220 -7.36 15.86 -6.33
N SER A 221 -6.48 14.92 -6.74
CA SER A 221 -5.74 14.12 -5.76
C SER A 221 -4.62 14.98 -5.16
N CYS A 222 -4.78 15.40 -3.91
CA CYS A 222 -3.73 16.12 -3.19
C CYS A 222 -2.52 15.21 -2.87
N PRO A 223 -1.29 15.77 -2.80
CA PRO A 223 -0.10 15.05 -2.34
C PRO A 223 -0.27 14.42 -0.95
N SER A 224 0.63 13.49 -0.60
CA SER A 224 0.61 12.85 0.72
C SER A 224 0.78 13.89 1.84
N GLY A 225 -0.10 13.89 2.83
CA GLY A 225 -0.11 14.89 3.90
C GLY A 225 -0.94 16.15 3.60
N GLU A 226 -1.57 16.23 2.43
CA GLU A 226 -2.49 17.30 2.04
C GLU A 226 -3.89 16.75 1.75
N MET A 227 -4.91 17.60 1.92
CA MET A 227 -6.31 17.27 1.62
C MET A 227 -6.97 18.42 0.86
N ASP A 228 -7.99 18.12 0.06
CA ASP A 228 -8.87 19.15 -0.50
C ASP A 228 -9.67 19.78 0.67
N PRO A 229 -9.58 21.10 0.89
CA PRO A 229 -10.36 21.79 1.92
C PRO A 229 -11.86 21.48 1.86
N LYS A 230 -12.41 21.18 0.67
CA LYS A 230 -13.83 20.86 0.47
C LYS A 230 -14.25 19.51 1.06
N ASN A 231 -13.28 18.61 1.31
CA ASN A 231 -13.52 17.29 1.89
C ASN A 231 -13.36 17.25 3.41
N ILE A 232 -13.02 18.38 4.05
CA ILE A 232 -12.85 18.50 5.50
C ILE A 232 -14.05 19.26 6.08
N ASN A 233 -14.71 18.70 7.09
CA ASN A 233 -15.85 19.32 7.75
C ASN A 233 -15.43 20.26 8.89
N PHE A 234 -16.26 21.25 9.19
CA PHE A 234 -16.10 22.18 10.29
C PHE A 234 -16.67 21.60 11.59
N SER A 235 -15.96 21.81 12.70
CA SER A 235 -16.44 21.46 14.05
C SER A 235 -17.26 22.57 14.74
N GLN A 236 -17.45 23.73 14.09
CA GLN A 236 -18.18 24.88 14.62
C GLN A 236 -19.05 25.53 13.53
N ARG A 237 -20.13 26.21 13.95
CA ARG A 237 -21.01 26.98 13.06
C ARG A 237 -20.53 28.38 12.75
N THR A 238 -19.76 28.96 13.66
CA THR A 238 -19.31 30.35 13.58
C THR A 238 -17.80 30.43 13.71
N VAL A 239 -17.16 31.30 12.94
CA VAL A 239 -15.74 31.64 13.08
C VAL A 239 -15.55 33.14 13.00
N THR A 240 -14.53 33.67 13.68
CA THR A 240 -14.17 35.09 13.55
C THR A 240 -13.77 35.40 12.11
N GLY A 241 -14.50 36.31 11.47
CA GLY A 241 -14.26 36.71 10.09
C GLY A 241 -13.14 37.74 9.97
N SER A 242 -13.17 38.77 10.82
CA SER A 242 -12.35 39.98 10.71
C SER A 242 -11.18 40.05 11.72
N GLY A 243 -10.28 41.02 11.53
CA GLY A 243 -9.12 41.27 12.39
C GLY A 243 -7.90 40.41 12.06
N ALA A 244 -6.75 40.68 12.73
CA ALA A 244 -5.44 40.09 12.39
C ALA A 244 -5.38 38.53 12.46
N LYS A 245 -6.34 37.89 13.14
CA LYS A 245 -6.49 36.42 13.24
C LYS A 245 -7.85 35.94 12.69
N GLY A 246 -8.48 36.74 11.83
CA GLY A 246 -9.75 36.44 11.18
C GLY A 246 -9.58 35.54 9.95
N ALA A 247 -10.67 34.87 9.56
CA ALA A 247 -10.68 34.00 8.39
C ALA A 247 -10.41 34.76 7.07
N SER A 248 -10.86 36.01 6.94
CA SER A 248 -10.63 36.82 5.74
C SER A 248 -9.16 37.19 5.57
N THR A 249 -8.50 37.65 6.65
CA THR A 249 -7.06 37.97 6.65
C THR A 249 -6.21 36.74 6.35
N TYR A 250 -6.60 35.56 6.84
CA TYR A 250 -5.91 34.31 6.48
C TYR A 250 -6.15 33.94 5.01
N ALA A 251 -7.35 34.16 4.49
CA ALA A 251 -7.68 33.88 3.09
C ALA A 251 -6.83 34.73 2.15
N GLU A 252 -6.67 36.02 2.45
CA GLU A 252 -5.83 36.96 1.68
C GLU A 252 -4.36 36.50 1.66
N LYS A 253 -3.79 36.18 2.84
CA LYS A 253 -2.43 35.62 2.92
C LYS A 253 -2.28 34.32 2.13
N MET A 254 -3.28 33.46 2.15
CA MET A 254 -3.27 32.22 1.36
C MET A 254 -3.37 32.51 -0.14
N GLN A 255 -4.20 33.45 -0.58
CA GLN A 255 -4.31 33.85 -1.99
C GLN A 255 -3.00 34.43 -2.52
N ASN A 256 -2.31 35.25 -1.73
CA ASN A 256 -1.04 35.88 -2.07
C ASN A 256 0.19 34.97 -1.87
N ASN A 257 -0.01 33.72 -1.43
CA ASN A 257 1.05 32.76 -1.10
C ASN A 257 2.02 33.22 0.02
N GLU A 258 1.55 34.09 0.91
CA GLU A 258 2.29 34.58 2.09
C GLU A 258 2.04 33.71 3.34
N TRP A 259 1.14 32.73 3.23
CA TRP A 259 0.87 31.80 4.32
C TRP A 259 1.91 30.68 4.38
N ASP A 260 2.72 30.68 5.43
CA ASP A 260 3.71 29.64 5.68
C ASP A 260 3.10 28.38 6.34
N TRP A 261 2.97 27.31 5.56
CA TRP A 261 2.50 26.00 6.01
C TRP A 261 3.56 25.16 6.74
N GLY A 262 4.83 25.57 6.69
CA GLY A 262 5.96 24.92 7.37
C GLY A 262 6.07 25.31 8.84
N GLN A 263 5.54 26.48 9.21
CA GLN A 263 5.54 26.95 10.60
C GLN A 263 4.78 25.99 11.54
N GLU A 264 5.34 25.74 12.73
CA GLU A 264 4.70 24.88 13.72
C GLU A 264 3.31 25.39 14.08
N GLY A 265 2.32 24.49 13.98
CA GLY A 265 0.92 24.81 14.26
C GLY A 265 0.18 25.59 13.19
N SER A 266 0.76 25.87 12.00
CA SER A 266 0.06 26.54 10.89
C SER A 266 -0.81 25.59 10.04
N LYS A 267 -0.49 24.28 10.03
CA LYS A 267 -1.29 23.22 9.39
C LYS A 267 -2.70 23.14 9.96
N ILE A 268 -3.64 22.62 9.17
CA ILE A 268 -5.01 22.39 9.62
C ILE A 268 -5.05 21.05 10.35
N ARG A 269 -5.33 21.07 11.65
CA ARG A 269 -5.45 19.84 12.44
C ARG A 269 -6.82 19.20 12.22
N VAL A 270 -6.82 17.93 11.87
CA VAL A 270 -8.03 17.17 11.52
C VAL A 270 -8.09 15.85 12.29
N MET A 271 -9.28 15.46 12.71
CA MET A 271 -9.54 14.16 13.34
C MET A 271 -10.48 13.35 12.46
N ASN A 272 -10.23 12.06 12.30
CA ASN A 272 -11.14 11.15 11.60
C ASN A 272 -12.25 10.72 12.58
N VAL A 273 -13.50 11.04 12.23
CA VAL A 273 -14.69 10.65 12.98
C VAL A 273 -15.62 9.86 12.06
N GLY A 274 -15.60 8.54 12.19
CA GLY A 274 -16.46 7.65 11.41
C GLY A 274 -16.23 7.73 9.90
N GLY A 275 -14.97 7.91 9.46
CA GLY A 275 -14.59 8.04 8.04
C GLY A 275 -14.60 9.47 7.50
N GLN A 276 -15.07 10.45 8.28
CA GLN A 276 -15.08 11.86 7.89
C GLN A 276 -14.00 12.64 8.65
N TYR A 277 -13.20 13.44 7.92
CA TYR A 277 -12.25 14.35 8.56
C TYR A 277 -12.96 15.62 9.04
N VAL A 278 -12.75 15.95 10.31
CA VAL A 278 -13.30 17.14 10.96
C VAL A 278 -12.15 18.04 11.43
N SER A 279 -12.22 19.32 11.09
CA SER A 279 -11.20 20.31 11.44
C SER A 279 -11.34 20.81 12.86
N TYR A 280 -10.21 20.92 13.56
CA TYR A 280 -10.10 21.73 14.76
C TYR A 280 -9.87 23.20 14.40
N ASP A 281 -9.14 23.48 13.33
CA ASP A 281 -8.71 24.83 12.95
C ASP A 281 -9.66 25.47 11.93
N ASN A 282 -10.95 25.59 12.30
CA ASN A 282 -12.04 26.04 11.42
C ASN A 282 -11.79 27.38 10.73
N ARG A 283 -11.10 28.33 11.38
CA ARG A 283 -10.73 29.62 10.75
C ARG A 283 -9.79 29.43 9.55
N ARG A 284 -8.81 28.54 9.65
CA ARG A 284 -7.86 28.26 8.57
C ARG A 284 -8.50 27.43 7.48
N LEU A 285 -9.39 26.50 7.84
CA LEU A 285 -10.17 25.76 6.86
C LEU A 285 -11.11 26.68 6.06
N ALA A 286 -11.78 27.61 6.74
CA ALA A 286 -12.64 28.60 6.09
C ALA A 286 -11.82 29.50 5.17
N ALA A 287 -10.67 29.98 5.65
CA ALA A 287 -9.72 30.76 4.85
C ALA A 287 -9.23 30.01 3.61
N ALA A 288 -8.86 28.73 3.74
CA ALA A 288 -8.41 27.91 2.62
C ALA A 288 -9.49 27.72 1.55
N ARG A 289 -10.74 27.53 1.97
CA ARG A 289 -11.89 27.43 1.06
C ARG A 289 -12.18 28.76 0.37
N LEU A 290 -12.14 29.89 1.09
CA LEU A 290 -12.28 31.24 0.53
C LEU A 290 -11.15 31.59 -0.44
N ALA A 291 -9.92 31.16 -0.13
CA ALA A 291 -8.74 31.34 -0.97
C ALA A 291 -8.74 30.43 -2.22
N GLY A 292 -9.72 29.54 -2.37
CA GLY A 292 -9.81 28.62 -3.49
C GLY A 292 -8.67 27.60 -3.56
N LYS A 293 -8.00 27.29 -2.42
CA LYS A 293 -6.91 26.33 -2.39
C LYS A 293 -7.43 24.93 -2.75
N LYS A 294 -6.76 24.28 -3.70
CA LYS A 294 -7.09 22.92 -4.14
C LYS A 294 -6.61 21.86 -3.15
N CYS A 295 -5.47 22.12 -2.50
CA CYS A 295 -4.86 21.24 -1.52
C CYS A 295 -4.27 22.07 -0.38
N VAL A 296 -4.42 21.56 0.84
CA VAL A 296 -3.85 22.16 2.05
C VAL A 296 -3.17 21.12 2.93
N PRO A 297 -2.00 21.44 3.49
CA PRO A 297 -1.35 20.59 4.49
C PRO A 297 -2.22 20.37 5.73
N VAL A 298 -2.39 19.11 6.09
CA VAL A 298 -3.17 18.70 7.26
C VAL A 298 -2.30 17.96 8.28
N GLY A 299 -2.61 18.17 9.56
CA GLY A 299 -2.07 17.38 10.66
C GLY A 299 -3.14 16.44 11.18
N ILE A 300 -3.03 15.14 10.91
CA ILE A 300 -3.99 14.15 11.41
C ILE A 300 -3.69 13.90 12.90
N VAL A 301 -4.68 14.14 13.76
CA VAL A 301 -4.58 13.94 15.20
C VAL A 301 -5.32 12.68 15.63
N ASN A 302 -4.76 11.94 16.58
CA ASN A 302 -5.39 10.77 17.17
C ASN A 302 -6.24 11.18 18.38
N ALA A 303 -7.48 10.67 18.45
CA ALA A 303 -8.45 11.02 19.49
C ALA A 303 -7.95 10.78 20.93
N ASN A 304 -7.07 9.79 21.13
CA ASN A 304 -6.56 9.41 22.45
C ASN A 304 -5.27 10.13 22.85
N SER A 305 -4.65 10.88 21.93
CA SER A 305 -3.43 11.63 22.21
C SER A 305 -3.70 12.91 23.00
N PRO A 306 -2.71 13.44 23.74
CA PRO A 306 -2.82 14.73 24.43
C PRO A 306 -3.26 15.84 23.48
N GLY A 307 -4.35 16.52 23.84
CA GLY A 307 -4.96 17.58 23.06
C GLY A 307 -4.40 18.97 23.41
N PRO A 308 -4.91 20.02 22.74
CA PRO A 308 -4.47 21.40 22.97
C PRO A 308 -5.01 22.01 24.27
N ILE A 309 -5.96 21.34 24.93
CA ILE A 309 -6.52 21.77 26.21
C ILE A 309 -5.83 20.97 27.32
N LYS A 310 -5.23 21.66 28.30
CA LYS A 310 -4.49 21.02 29.41
C LYS A 310 -5.34 19.95 30.09
N GLY A 311 -4.81 18.73 30.16
CA GLY A 311 -5.47 17.58 30.79
C GLY A 311 -6.59 16.93 29.98
N LYS A 312 -6.75 17.28 28.69
CA LYS A 312 -7.76 16.67 27.81
C LYS A 312 -7.13 16.07 26.56
N THR A 313 -7.73 15.01 26.04
CA THR A 313 -7.34 14.41 24.76
C THR A 313 -7.88 15.20 23.57
N TRP A 314 -7.40 14.90 22.36
CA TRP A 314 -7.98 15.45 21.13
C TRP A 314 -9.46 15.14 20.99
N GLY A 315 -9.89 13.90 21.28
CA GLY A 315 -11.30 13.52 21.22
C GLY A 315 -12.18 14.40 22.12
N GLN A 316 -11.74 14.61 23.37
CA GLN A 316 -12.42 15.48 24.33
C GLN A 316 -12.41 16.96 23.89
N ALA A 317 -11.32 17.44 23.29
CA ALA A 317 -11.23 18.82 22.79
C ALA A 317 -12.18 19.08 21.62
N PHE A 318 -12.32 18.11 20.70
CA PHE A 318 -13.30 18.18 19.61
C PHE A 318 -14.73 18.12 20.12
N GLU A 319 -15.01 17.27 21.11
CA GLU A 319 -16.32 17.15 21.72
C GLU A 319 -16.76 18.45 22.41
N LEU A 320 -15.88 19.05 23.21
CA LEU A 320 -16.14 20.35 23.84
C LEU A 320 -16.40 21.45 22.81
N ARG A 321 -15.62 21.48 21.73
CA ARG A 321 -15.80 22.47 20.66
C ARG A 321 -17.11 22.29 19.91
N ARG A 322 -17.53 21.05 19.69
CA ARG A 322 -18.81 20.71 19.04
C ARG A 322 -20.01 21.11 19.90
N ASN A 323 -19.90 20.93 21.21
CA ASN A 323 -20.93 21.24 22.20
C ASN A 323 -20.86 22.68 22.73
N ASP A 324 -20.06 23.56 22.11
CA ASP A 324 -19.99 24.98 22.48
C ASP A 324 -21.38 25.63 22.34
N PRO A 325 -21.84 26.45 23.32
CA PRO A 325 -23.16 27.09 23.27
C PRO A 325 -23.41 27.93 22.01
N ARG A 326 -22.36 28.41 21.35
CA ARG A 326 -22.45 29.15 20.07
C ARG A 326 -22.85 28.26 18.90
N ASN A 327 -22.70 26.95 19.02
CA ASN A 327 -23.18 25.99 18.04
C ASN A 327 -24.65 25.64 18.33
N ASN A 328 -25.56 26.55 17.98
CA ASN A 328 -26.99 26.31 18.07
C ASN A 328 -27.61 26.21 16.66
N PRO A 329 -28.14 25.05 16.24
CA PRO A 329 -28.18 23.77 16.97
C PRO A 329 -26.80 23.08 17.02
N ALA A 330 -26.63 22.10 17.91
CA ALA A 330 -25.33 21.41 18.08
C ALA A 330 -24.77 20.88 16.75
N VAL A 331 -23.44 20.94 16.60
CA VAL A 331 -22.76 20.37 15.42
C VAL A 331 -22.77 18.84 15.52
N PRO A 332 -23.06 18.09 14.43
CA PRO A 332 -23.02 16.63 14.46
C PRO A 332 -21.59 16.11 14.65
N PRO A 333 -21.38 14.87 15.14
CA PRO A 333 -20.03 14.31 15.36
C PRO A 333 -19.14 14.36 14.10
N GLN A 334 -19.73 14.17 12.92
CA GLN A 334 -19.05 14.22 11.62
C GLN A 334 -18.79 15.66 11.13
N GLY A 335 -19.19 16.69 11.87
CA GLY A 335 -19.04 18.10 11.49
C GLY A 335 -19.99 18.59 10.40
N LEU A 336 -19.85 19.85 10.02
CA LEU A 336 -20.64 20.49 8.95
C LEU A 336 -19.78 20.73 7.71
N ASN A 337 -20.31 20.46 6.51
CA ASN A 337 -19.60 20.79 5.26
C ASN A 337 -19.88 22.22 4.78
N SER A 338 -20.94 22.86 5.24
CA SER A 338 -21.20 24.27 4.91
C SER A 338 -20.14 25.18 5.52
N LEU A 339 -19.80 26.28 4.83
CA LEU A 339 -18.96 27.32 5.43
C LEU A 339 -19.61 27.84 6.73
N PRO A 340 -18.82 28.08 7.80
CA PRO A 340 -19.30 28.70 9.01
C PRO A 340 -19.66 30.18 8.77
N GLU A 341 -20.59 30.69 9.56
CA GLU A 341 -20.92 32.12 9.61
C GLU A 341 -19.75 32.93 10.18
N PHE A 342 -19.51 34.12 9.61
CA PHE A 342 -18.44 35.01 10.05
C PHE A 342 -18.96 35.99 11.10
N LEU A 343 -18.40 35.90 12.30
CA LEU A 343 -18.61 36.85 13.40
C LEU A 343 -17.63 38.03 13.34
#